data_AF-A0A2M8C789-F1
#
_entry.id   AF-A0A2M8C789-F1
#
_cell.length_a   1.000
_cell.length_b   1.000
_cell.length_c   1.000
_cell.angle_alpha   90.00
_cell.angle_beta   90.00
_cell.angle_gamma   90.00
#
_symmetry.space_group_name_H-M   'P 1'
#
loop_
_entity.id
_entity.type
_entity.pdbx_description
1 polymer ?
#
loop_
_entity_poly.entity_id
_entity_poly.type
_entity_poly.pdbx_seq_one_letter_code
_entity_poly.pdbx_strand_id
1 'polypeptide(L)'
;MVYPYVLQLEAAIVSGTTSDELLKQVNTYSITDYEAEHENVEEKLFDLKNIILKYLPPTTDQNLCFTILHELFILEKDLNEHARIEDTILVPKVEEMERIINKHA
;
A
#
# COMPACT_ATOMS: atom_id res chain seq x y z
N MET A 1 -7.05 1.94 3.27
CA MET A 1 -7.50 2.14 1.87
C MET A 1 -7.57 3.62 1.57
N VAL A 2 -6.53 4.15 0.92
CA VAL A 2 -6.34 5.60 0.68
C VAL A 2 -7.09 6.13 -0.56
N TYR A 3 -7.58 5.25 -1.43
CA TYR A 3 -8.20 5.59 -2.72
C TYR A 3 -9.33 6.65 -2.66
N PRO A 4 -10.31 6.58 -1.74
CA PRO A 4 -11.36 7.60 -1.67
C PRO A 4 -10.83 9.00 -1.39
N TYR A 5 -9.73 9.11 -0.66
CA TYR A 5 -9.06 10.39 -0.38
C TYR A 5 -8.35 10.91 -1.63
N VAL A 6 -7.61 10.06 -2.34
CA VAL A 6 -6.94 10.42 -3.61
C VAL A 6 -7.93 10.99 -4.64
N LEU A 7 -9.11 10.35 -4.78
CA LEU A 7 -10.15 10.82 -5.70
C LEU A 7 -10.72 12.19 -5.30
N GLN A 8 -10.80 12.48 -4.00
CA GLN A 8 -11.24 13.80 -3.51
C GLN A 8 -10.21 14.88 -3.84
N LEU A 9 -8.92 14.61 -3.64
CA LEU A 9 -7.85 15.53 -4.00
C LEU A 9 -7.85 15.81 -5.51
N GLU A 10 -8.03 14.76 -6.33
CA GLU A 10 -8.11 14.90 -7.79
C GLU A 10 -9.30 15.78 -8.20
N ALA A 11 -10.49 15.49 -7.64
CA ALA A 11 -11.69 16.27 -7.94
C ALA A 11 -11.54 17.75 -7.55
N ALA A 12 -10.91 18.05 -6.41
CA ALA A 12 -10.64 19.41 -5.98
C ALA A 12 -9.68 20.14 -6.94
N ILE A 13 -8.62 19.46 -7.38
CA ILE A 13 -7.65 20.01 -8.34
C ILE A 13 -8.31 20.26 -9.71
N VAL A 14 -9.12 19.32 -10.19
CA VAL A 14 -9.81 19.42 -11.49
C VAL A 14 -10.88 20.51 -11.47
N SER A 15 -11.64 20.62 -10.38
CA SER A 15 -12.68 21.64 -10.23
C SER A 15 -12.14 23.04 -9.86
N GLY A 16 -10.87 23.13 -9.44
CA GLY A 16 -10.25 24.36 -8.96
C GLY A 16 -10.89 24.91 -7.68
N THR A 17 -11.71 24.10 -6.99
CA THR A 17 -12.42 24.49 -5.77
C THR A 17 -11.99 23.57 -4.64
N THR A 18 -11.40 24.14 -3.60
CA THR A 18 -11.01 23.41 -2.40
C THR A 18 -11.97 23.78 -1.27
N SER A 19 -12.53 22.77 -0.58
CA SER A 19 -13.35 23.02 0.61
C SER A 19 -12.47 23.18 1.86
N ASP A 20 -12.95 23.94 2.84
CA ASP A 20 -12.28 24.13 4.13
C ASP A 20 -12.09 22.78 4.86
N GLU A 21 -13.03 21.84 4.70
CA GLU A 21 -12.92 20.49 5.26
C GLU A 21 -11.76 19.70 4.64
N LEU A 22 -11.59 19.78 3.31
CA LEU A 22 -10.50 19.08 2.62
C LEU A 22 -9.14 19.66 3.01
N LEU A 23 -9.03 20.99 3.12
CA LEU A 23 -7.81 21.63 3.61
C LEU A 23 -7.46 21.19 5.02
N LYS A 24 -8.46 21.12 5.90
CA LYS A 24 -8.24 20.61 7.25
C LYS A 24 -7.78 19.15 7.23
N GLN A 25 -8.37 18.32 6.37
CA GLN A 25 -8.00 16.91 6.24
C GLN A 25 -6.54 16.75 5.78
N VAL A 26 -6.15 17.42 4.69
CA VAL A 26 -4.77 17.41 4.16
C VAL A 26 -3.76 17.84 5.23
N ASN A 27 -4.09 18.83 6.05
CA ASN A 27 -3.20 19.33 7.11
C ASN A 27 -3.22 18.50 8.41
N THR A 28 -4.20 17.61 8.59
CA THR A 28 -4.32 16.79 9.80
C THR A 28 -3.73 15.39 9.60
N TYR A 29 -3.87 14.84 8.39
CA TYR A 29 -3.43 13.50 8.06
C TYR A 29 -3.06 13.43 6.57
N SER A 30 -1.77 13.32 6.31
CA SER A 30 -1.17 13.30 4.97
C SER A 30 -1.01 11.88 4.43
N ILE A 31 -0.71 11.77 3.14
CA ILE A 31 -0.32 10.48 2.56
C ILE A 31 0.93 9.88 3.22
N THR A 32 1.86 10.70 3.71
CA THR A 32 3.06 10.22 4.40
C THR A 32 2.71 9.62 5.78
N ASP A 33 1.70 10.16 6.47
CA ASP A 33 1.21 9.56 7.72
C ASP A 33 0.56 8.19 7.45
N TYR A 34 -0.18 8.07 6.34
CA TYR A 34 -0.76 6.81 5.89
C TYR A 34 0.32 5.77 5.54
N GLU A 35 1.35 6.17 4.80
CA GLU A 35 2.48 5.31 4.44
C GLU A 35 3.21 4.81 5.70
N ALA A 36 3.46 5.67 6.68
CA ALA A 36 4.12 5.31 7.93
C ALA A 36 3.29 4.32 8.79
N GLU A 37 1.96 4.39 8.73
CA GLU A 37 1.05 3.45 9.37
C GLU A 37 0.85 2.15 8.58
N HIS A 38 1.36 2.07 7.34
CA HIS A 38 1.24 0.88 6.53
C HIS A 38 1.99 -0.27 7.20
N GLU A 39 1.24 -1.18 7.81
CA GLU A 39 1.80 -2.36 8.45
C GLU A 39 2.51 -3.20 7.38
N ASN A 40 3.80 -3.52 7.60
CA ASN A 40 4.66 -4.23 6.64
C ASN A 40 4.22 -5.69 6.47
N VAL A 41 3.12 -5.90 5.73
CA VAL A 41 2.53 -7.21 5.47
C VAL A 41 3.52 -8.09 4.72
N GLU A 42 4.35 -7.50 3.87
CA GLU A 42 5.41 -8.14 3.10
C GLU A 42 6.45 -8.78 4.03
N GLU A 43 6.89 -8.06 5.07
CA GLU A 43 7.82 -8.57 6.08
C GLU A 43 7.21 -9.75 6.86
N LYS A 44 5.95 -9.61 7.30
CA LYS A 44 5.24 -10.70 7.99
C LYS A 44 5.07 -11.94 7.10
N LEU A 45 4.81 -11.74 5.81
CA LEU A 45 4.62 -12.82 4.85
C LEU A 45 5.95 -13.51 4.52
N PHE A 46 7.04 -12.74 4.43
CA PHE A 46 8.40 -13.26 4.31
C PHE A 46 8.75 -14.16 5.50
N ASP A 47 8.46 -13.71 6.72
CA ASP A 47 8.68 -14.50 7.94
C ASP A 47 7.85 -15.78 7.94
N LEU A 48 6.57 -15.70 7.59
CA LEU A 48 5.68 -16.86 7.49
C LEU A 48 6.23 -17.88 6.48
N LYS A 49 6.67 -17.43 5.31
CA LYS A 49 7.29 -18.27 4.27
C LYS A 49 8.52 -19.00 4.82
N ASN A 50 9.39 -18.30 5.55
CA ASN A 50 10.58 -18.90 6.14
C ASN A 50 10.24 -19.93 7.23
N ILE A 51 9.23 -19.67 8.05
CA ILE A 51 8.73 -20.62 9.06
C ILE A 51 8.20 -21.87 8.36
N ILE A 52 7.37 -21.72 7.33
CA ILE A 52 6.80 -22.85 6.58
C ILE A 52 7.92 -23.69 5.96
N LEU A 53 8.89 -23.06 5.27
CA LEU A 53 10.01 -23.79 4.67
C LEU A 53 10.87 -24.53 5.71
N LYS A 54 11.09 -23.93 6.89
CA LYS A 54 11.94 -24.50 7.95
C LYS A 54 11.28 -25.68 8.66
N TYR A 55 9.96 -25.65 8.82
CA TYR A 55 9.23 -26.63 9.61
C TYR A 55 8.32 -27.53 8.77
N LEU A 56 8.45 -27.50 7.43
CA LEU A 56 7.69 -28.37 6.55
C LEU A 56 8.05 -29.84 6.86
N PRO A 57 7.11 -30.67 7.35
CA PRO A 57 7.39 -32.06 7.59
C PRO A 57 7.60 -32.79 6.24
N PRO A 58 8.35 -33.90 6.21
CA PRO A 58 8.35 -34.80 5.07
C PRO A 58 6.94 -35.41 4.92
N THR A 59 6.11 -34.80 4.08
CA THR A 59 4.73 -35.25 3.83
C THR A 59 4.68 -36.26 2.68
N THR A 60 3.57 -37.00 2.62
CA THR A 60 3.30 -37.98 1.55
C THR A 60 2.78 -37.32 0.26
N ASP A 61 2.17 -36.12 0.35
CA ASP A 61 1.66 -35.37 -0.80
C ASP A 61 2.57 -34.16 -1.11
N GLN A 62 3.59 -34.43 -1.92
CA GLN A 62 4.53 -33.42 -2.38
C GLN A 62 3.88 -32.41 -3.33
N ASN A 63 2.83 -32.79 -4.05
CA ASN A 63 2.16 -31.91 -4.99
C ASN A 63 1.40 -30.81 -4.25
N LEU A 64 0.65 -31.17 -3.21
CA LEU A 64 -0.06 -30.19 -2.38
C LEU A 64 0.93 -29.22 -1.71
N CYS A 65 2.04 -29.73 -1.19
CA CYS A 65 3.08 -28.88 -0.58
C CYS A 65 3.68 -27.90 -1.59
N PHE A 66 4.01 -28.40 -2.79
CA PHE A 66 4.52 -27.56 -3.86
C PHE A 66 3.52 -26.47 -4.25
N THR A 67 2.23 -26.82 -4.43
CA THR A 67 1.19 -25.85 -4.76
C THR A 67 1.07 -24.76 -3.70
N ILE A 68 0.99 -25.13 -2.41
CA ILE A 68 0.88 -24.14 -1.33
C ILE A 68 2.10 -23.21 -1.29
N LEU A 69 3.30 -23.76 -1.39
CA LEU A 69 4.53 -22.96 -1.43
C LEU A 69 4.54 -22.06 -2.66
N HIS A 70 4.16 -22.56 -3.83
CA HIS A 70 4.12 -21.78 -5.06
C HIS A 70 3.18 -20.59 -4.95
N GLU A 71 1.94 -20.81 -4.49
CA GLU A 71 0.96 -19.73 -4.31
C GLU A 71 1.43 -18.71 -3.25
N LEU A 72 2.08 -19.17 -2.18
CA LEU A 72 2.64 -18.28 -1.17
C LEU A 72 3.76 -17.39 -1.74
N PHE A 73 4.63 -17.93 -2.59
CA PHE A 73 5.68 -17.17 -3.26
C PHE A 73 5.11 -16.16 -4.26
N ILE A 74 4.05 -16.52 -4.99
CA ILE A 74 3.35 -15.59 -5.89
C ILE A 74 2.74 -14.45 -5.08
N LEU A 75 2.02 -14.77 -4.00
CA LEU A 75 1.40 -13.75 -3.15
C LEU A 75 2.42 -12.78 -2.55
N GLU A 76 3.55 -13.30 -2.05
CA GLU A 76 4.63 -12.46 -1.54
C GLU A 76 5.18 -11.53 -2.62
N LYS A 77 5.44 -12.07 -3.81
CA LYS A 77 5.91 -11.26 -4.93
C LYS A 77 4.89 -10.17 -5.28
N ASP A 78 3.62 -10.51 -5.41
CA ASP A 78 2.57 -9.57 -5.80
C ASP A 78 2.39 -8.44 -4.78
N LEU A 79 2.49 -8.74 -3.48
CA LEU A 79 2.45 -7.72 -2.42
C LEU A 79 3.68 -6.82 -2.44
N ASN A 80 4.88 -7.36 -2.65
CA ASN A 80 6.09 -6.55 -2.81
C ASN A 80 5.99 -5.61 -4.03
N GLU A 81 5.45 -6.09 -5.15
CA GLU A 81 5.22 -5.25 -6.33
C GLU A 81 4.17 -4.18 -6.07
N HIS A 82 3.11 -4.51 -5.32
CA HIS A 82 2.07 -3.58 -4.90
C HIS A 82 2.63 -2.46 -4.04
N ALA A 83 3.32 -2.78 -2.94
CA ALA A 83 3.98 -1.81 -2.08
C ALA A 83 4.95 -0.92 -2.87
N ARG A 84 5.78 -1.52 -3.74
CA ARG A 84 6.68 -0.75 -4.60
C ARG A 84 5.94 0.26 -5.48
N ILE A 85 4.80 -0.12 -6.08
CA ILE A 85 4.00 0.80 -6.90
C ILE A 85 3.46 1.94 -6.03
N GLU A 86 3.02 1.66 -4.81
CA GLU A 86 2.55 2.67 -3.88
C GLU A 86 3.67 3.67 -3.54
N ASP A 87 4.81 3.18 -3.03
CA ASP A 87 5.94 3.99 -2.57
C ASP A 87 6.58 4.81 -3.71
N THR A 88 6.68 4.22 -4.91
CA THR A 88 7.41 4.85 -6.02
C THR A 88 6.56 5.73 -6.91
N ILE A 89 5.23 5.55 -6.91
CA ILE A 89 4.32 6.24 -7.83
C ILE A 89 3.18 6.91 -7.08
N LEU A 90 2.40 6.15 -6.29
CA LEU A 90 1.18 6.67 -5.70
C LEU A 90 1.49 7.71 -4.62
N VAL A 91 2.34 7.39 -3.64
CA VAL A 91 2.69 8.28 -2.53
C VAL A 91 3.26 9.60 -3.05
N PRO A 92 4.32 9.61 -3.90
CA PRO A 92 4.88 10.88 -4.40
C PRO A 92 3.88 11.70 -5.21
N LYS A 93 2.97 11.03 -5.93
CA LYS A 93 1.94 11.71 -6.71
C LYS A 93 0.91 12.39 -5.82
N VAL A 94 0.48 11.73 -4.76
CA VAL A 94 -0.49 12.27 -3.80
C VAL A 94 0.15 13.39 -2.98
N GLU A 95 1.42 13.28 -2.59
CA GLU A 95 2.16 14.37 -1.92
C GLU A 95 2.20 15.64 -2.78
N GLU A 96 2.36 15.50 -4.11
CA GLU A 96 2.28 16.64 -5.02
C GLU A 96 0.87 17.25 -5.03
N MET A 97 -0.17 16.41 -5.04
CA MET A 97 -1.56 16.87 -5.02
C MET A 97 -1.88 17.65 -3.72
N GLU A 98 -1.45 17.14 -2.58
CA GLU A 98 -1.56 17.82 -1.29
C GLU A 98 -0.82 19.18 -1.30
N ARG A 99 0.39 19.23 -1.88
CA ARG A 99 1.15 20.48 -2.04
C ARG A 99 0.47 21.49 -2.97
N ILE A 100 -0.17 21.05 -4.05
CA ILE A 100 -0.96 21.91 -4.94
C ILE A 100 -2.13 22.51 -4.17
N ILE A 101 -2.87 21.69 -3.44
CA ILE A 101 -4.03 22.13 -2.66
C ILE A 101 -3.62 23.14 -1.58
N ASN A 102 -2.54 22.90 -0.85
CA ASN A 102 -2.03 23.82 0.17
C ASN A 102 -1.46 25.14 -0.40
N LYS A 103 -1.04 25.19 -1.66
CA LYS A 103 -0.56 26.43 -2.32
C LYS A 103 -1.69 27.30 -2.89
N HIS A 104 -2.88 26.72 -3.10
CA HIS A 104 -4.07 27.40 -3.64
C HIS A 104 -5.12 27.74 -2.58
N ALA A 105 -4.85 27.43 -1.31
CA ALA A 105 -5.57 27.90 -0.14
C ALA A 105 -5.13 29.30 0.27
#